data_AF-A0A9X4M864-F1
#
_entry.id   AF-A0A9X4M864-F1
#
_cell.length_a   1.000
_cell.length_b   1.000
_cell.length_c   1.000
_cell.angle_alpha   90.00
_cell.angle_beta   90.00
_cell.angle_gamma   90.00
#
_symmetry.space_group_name_H-M   'P 1'
#
loop_
_entity.id
_entity.type
_entity.pdbx_description
1 polymer ?
#
loop_
_entity_poly.entity_id
_entity_poly.type
_entity_poly.pdbx_seq_one_letter_code
_entity_poly.pdbx_strand_id
1 'polypeptide(L)'
;MSTIAKETITFRLDRTKREALDAIAKELDRDRSYLLNEAIENYIEIYKWQIAEINLAIAEVDAEDFASDEDVDTMFGRFNES
;
A
#
# COMPACT_ATOMS: atom_id res chain seq x y z
N MET A 1 5.69 -18.02 22.94
CA MET A 1 5.32 -17.56 21.60
C MET A 1 3.81 -17.71 21.47
N SER A 2 3.06 -16.60 21.38
CA SER A 2 1.62 -16.67 21.15
C SER A 2 1.39 -16.87 19.66
N THR A 3 0.82 -18.00 19.27
CA THR A 3 0.43 -18.26 17.88
C THR A 3 -0.66 -17.26 17.52
N ILE A 4 -0.48 -16.49 16.44
CA ILE A 4 -1.55 -15.64 15.91
C ILE A 4 -2.70 -16.57 15.49
N ALA A 5 -3.90 -16.34 16.03
CA ALA A 5 -5.07 -17.11 15.68
C ALA A 5 -5.40 -16.92 14.20
N LYS A 6 -5.61 -18.01 13.46
CA LYS A 6 -6.05 -17.95 12.06
C LYS A 6 -7.57 -17.83 12.03
N GLU A 7 -8.06 -16.82 11.32
CA GLU A 7 -9.48 -16.62 11.06
C GLU A 7 -9.82 -17.02 9.62
N THR A 8 -11.05 -17.50 9.38
CA THR A 8 -11.51 -17.88 8.04
C THR A 8 -12.51 -16.86 7.54
N ILE A 9 -12.25 -16.34 6.33
CA ILE A 9 -13.18 -15.48 5.61
C ILE A 9 -13.66 -16.19 4.34
N THR A 10 -14.92 -15.96 3.96
CA THR A 10 -15.48 -16.45 2.69
C THR A 10 -15.65 -15.27 1.75
N PHE A 11 -15.15 -15.40 0.53
CA PHE A 11 -15.27 -14.37 -0.50
C PHE A 11 -15.75 -14.99 -1.81
N ARG A 12 -16.39 -14.17 -2.65
CA ARG A 12 -16.94 -14.59 -3.93
C ARG A 12 -16.07 -14.07 -5.06
N LEU A 13 -15.80 -14.93 -6.04
CA LEU A 13 -15.13 -14.59 -7.29
C LEU A 13 -16.04 -14.97 -8.45
N ASP A 14 -15.99 -14.17 -9.52
CA ASP A 14 -16.48 -14.63 -10.81
C ASP A 14 -15.61 -15.79 -11.33
N ARG A 15 -16.17 -16.53 -12.28
CA ARG A 15 -15.53 -17.72 -12.87
C ARG A 15 -14.17 -17.38 -13.47
N THR A 16 -14.07 -16.27 -14.20
CA THR A 16 -12.87 -15.85 -14.92
C THR A 16 -11.71 -15.60 -13.97
N LYS A 17 -11.94 -14.87 -12.87
CA LYS A 17 -10.91 -14.65 -11.85
C LYS A 17 -10.49 -15.94 -11.15
N ARG A 18 -11.44 -16.84 -10.87
CA ARG A 18 -11.12 -18.14 -10.27
C ARG A 18 -10.21 -18.96 -11.18
N GLU A 19 -10.53 -19.04 -12.47
CA GLU A 19 -9.73 -19.78 -13.44
C GLU A 19 -8.33 -19.19 -13.64
N ALA A 20 -8.20 -17.85 -13.62
CA ALA A 20 -6.90 -17.20 -13.64
C ALA A 20 -6.06 -17.55 -12.38
N LEU A 21 -6.68 -17.54 -11.20
CA LEU A 21 -6.01 -17.91 -9.95
C LEU A 21 -5.55 -19.37 -9.97
N ASP A 22 -6.37 -20.28 -10.53
CA ASP A 22 -6.04 -21.70 -10.68
C ASP A 22 -4.80 -21.92 -11.54
N ALA A 23 -4.69 -21.18 -12.64
CA ALA A 23 -3.53 -21.25 -13.53
C ALA A 23 -2.25 -20.78 -12.81
N ILE A 24 -2.31 -19.63 -12.13
CA ILE A 24 -1.16 -19.09 -11.38
C ILE A 24 -0.72 -20.06 -10.27
N ALA A 25 -1.69 -20.58 -9.51
CA ALA A 25 -1.44 -21.53 -8.43
C ALA A 25 -0.71 -22.78 -8.92
N LYS A 26 -1.12 -23.30 -10.08
CA LYS A 26 -0.49 -24.46 -10.72
C LYS A 26 0.95 -24.18 -11.14
N GLU A 27 1.21 -23.06 -11.81
CA GLU A 27 2.56 -22.72 -12.28
C GLU A 27 3.54 -22.45 -11.13
N LEU A 28 3.05 -21.94 -10.00
CA LEU A 28 3.86 -21.65 -8.81
C LEU A 28 3.97 -22.83 -7.83
N ASP A 29 3.32 -23.97 -8.10
CA ASP A 29 3.18 -25.10 -7.18
C ASP A 29 2.68 -24.65 -5.79
N ARG A 30 1.61 -23.87 -5.78
CA ARG A 30 0.97 -23.32 -4.57
C ARG A 30 -0.53 -23.55 -4.61
N ASP A 31 -1.16 -23.48 -3.43
CA ASP A 31 -2.62 -23.44 -3.36
C ASP A 31 -3.15 -22.01 -3.52
N ARG A 32 -4.46 -21.90 -3.74
CA ARG A 32 -5.13 -20.59 -3.86
C ARG A 32 -5.01 -19.78 -2.58
N SER A 33 -5.02 -20.42 -1.42
CA SER A 33 -4.97 -19.75 -0.13
C SER A 33 -3.65 -19.00 0.04
N TYR A 34 -2.53 -19.59 -0.39
CA TYR A 34 -1.23 -18.92 -0.43
C TYR A 34 -1.31 -17.63 -1.26
N LEU A 35 -1.79 -17.72 -2.51
CA LEU A 35 -1.89 -16.56 -3.40
C LEU A 35 -2.83 -15.47 -2.86
N LEU A 36 -3.93 -15.86 -2.22
CA LEU A 36 -4.89 -14.91 -1.64
C LEU A 36 -4.31 -14.21 -0.42
N ASN A 37 -3.55 -14.91 0.42
CA ASN A 37 -2.87 -14.30 1.55
C ASN A 37 -1.82 -13.30 1.05
N GLU A 38 -0.98 -13.68 0.09
CA GLU A 38 0.02 -12.79 -0.52
C GLU A 38 -0.64 -11.55 -1.15
N ALA A 39 -1.74 -11.74 -1.89
CA ALA A 39 -2.46 -10.63 -2.51
C ALA A 39 -3.06 -9.67 -1.46
N ILE A 40 -3.62 -10.21 -0.38
CA ILE A 40 -4.18 -9.41 0.71
C ILE A 40 -3.08 -8.68 1.50
N GLU A 41 -1.95 -9.33 1.76
CA GLU A 41 -0.80 -8.72 2.45
C GLU A 41 -0.28 -7.52 1.66
N ASN A 42 0.00 -7.71 0.36
CA ASN A 42 0.42 -6.63 -0.54
C ASN A 42 -0.61 -5.50 -0.60
N TYR A 43 -1.90 -5.83 -0.68
CA TYR A 43 -2.97 -4.82 -0.69
C TYR A 43 -3.00 -4.03 0.61
N ILE A 44 -2.89 -4.70 1.77
CA ILE A 44 -2.88 -4.03 3.08
C ILE A 44 -1.65 -3.13 3.21
N GLU A 45 -0.47 -3.58 2.81
CA GLU A 45 0.76 -2.79 2.90
C GLU A 45 0.69 -1.51 2.08
N ILE A 46 0.22 -1.61 0.83
CA ILE A 46 0.04 -0.44 -0.05
C ILE A 46 -0.89 0.59 0.60
N TYR A 47 -2.05 0.16 1.12
CA TYR A 47 -3.01 1.09 1.71
C TYR A 47 -2.55 1.64 3.06
N LYS A 48 -1.83 0.86 3.87
CA LYS A 48 -1.23 1.35 5.12
C LYS A 48 -0.26 2.50 4.85
N TRP A 49 0.61 2.33 3.87
CA TRP A 49 1.55 3.38 3.47
C TRP A 49 0.81 4.62 2.97
N GLN A 50 -0.17 4.46 2.07
CA GLN A 50 -0.95 5.59 1.54
C GLN A 50 -1.73 6.34 2.63
N ILE A 51 -2.38 5.62 3.54
CA ILE A 51 -3.14 6.24 4.64
C ILE A 51 -2.18 6.98 5.59
N ALA A 52 -1.01 6.40 5.88
CA ALA A 52 -0.01 7.07 6.72
C ALA A 52 0.46 8.38 6.08
N GLU A 53 0.75 8.37 4.78
CA GLU A 53 1.21 9.55 4.04
C GLU A 53 0.15 10.66 4.02
N ILE A 54 -1.13 10.29 3.78
CA ILE A 54 -2.24 11.26 3.80
C ILE A 54 -2.37 11.89 5.19
N ASN A 55 -2.26 11.09 6.26
CA ASN A 55 -2.38 11.59 7.63
C ASN A 55 -1.19 12.49 8.01
N LEU A 56 0.02 12.20 7.51
CA LEU A 56 1.19 13.07 7.69
C LEU A 56 0.96 14.41 6.99
N ALA A 57 0.54 14.40 5.72
CA ALA A 57 0.23 15.62 4.98
C ALA A 57 -0.85 16.47 5.67
N ILE A 58 -1.89 15.85 6.23
CA ILE A 58 -2.91 16.57 7.03
C ILE A 58 -2.29 17.17 8.29
N ALA A 59 -1.43 16.42 9.00
CA ALA A 59 -0.78 16.92 10.21
C ALA A 59 0.19 18.09 9.93
N GLU A 60 0.89 18.09 8.79
CA GLU A 60 1.75 19.20 8.35
C GLU A 60 0.94 20.45 8.04
N VAL A 61 -0.20 20.29 7.35
CA VAL A 61 -1.16 21.38 7.08
C VAL A 61 -1.72 21.95 8.37
N ASP A 62 -2.13 21.09 9.32
CA ASP A 62 -2.67 21.49 10.63
C ASP A 62 -1.60 22.11 11.54
N ALA A 63 -0.32 21.80 11.31
CA ALA A 63 0.81 22.37 12.05
C ALA A 63 1.25 23.77 11.54
N GLU A 64 0.57 24.32 10.52
CA GLU A 64 1.02 25.53 9.77
C GLU A 64 2.47 25.41 9.25
N ASP A 65 2.99 24.19 9.10
CA ASP A 65 4.37 23.92 8.71
C ASP A 65 4.49 23.83 7.18
N PHE A 66 3.99 24.88 6.51
CA PHE A 66 4.26 25.09 5.10
C PHE A 66 5.60 25.80 4.98
N ALA A 67 6.40 25.41 3.99
CA ALA A 67 7.54 26.21 3.56
C ALA A 67 7.05 27.64 3.31
N SER A 68 7.67 28.61 3.98
CA SER A 68 7.32 30.01 3.76
C SER A 68 7.69 30.40 2.33
N ASP A 69 7.10 31.47 1.80
CA ASP A 69 7.46 31.99 0.48
C ASP A 69 8.99 32.25 0.37
N GLU A 70 9.65 32.59 1.48
CA GLU A 70 11.10 32.80 1.58
C GLU A 70 11.91 31.49 1.46
N ASP A 71 11.41 30.39 2.01
CA ASP A 71 12.02 29.05 1.89
C ASP A 71 11.90 28.53 0.46
N VAL A 72 10.76 28.79 -0.18
CA VAL A 72 10.49 28.45 -1.57
C VAL A 72 11.42 29.24 -2.51
N ASP A 73 11.57 30.55 -2.31
CA ASP A 73 12.47 31.41 -3.10
C ASP A 73 13.94 31.00 -2.96
N THR A 74 14.38 30.64 -1.75
CA THR A 74 15.74 30.16 -1.50
C THR A 74 16.01 28.83 -2.22
N MET A 75 15.04 27.93 -2.24
CA MET A 75 15.13 26.64 -2.90
C MET A 75 15.20 26.82 -4.43
N PHE A 76 14.33 27.63 -5.02
CA PHE A 76 14.36 27.93 -6.45
C PHE A 76 15.61 28.71 -6.89
N GLY A 77 16.14 29.61 -6.05
CA GLY A 77 17.41 30.30 -6.31
C GLY A 77 18.59 29.34 -6.47
N ARG A 78 18.65 28.29 -5.64
CA ARG A 78 19.68 27.23 -5.73
C ARG A 78 19.58 26.39 -7.01
N PHE A 79 18.40 26.23 -7.60
CA PHE A 79 18.22 25.48 -8.86
C PHE A 79 18.51 26.31 -10.10
N ASN A 80 18.51 27.64 -9.99
CA ASN A 80 18.76 28.57 -11.11
C ASN A 80 20.25 28.97 -11.24
N GLU A 81 21.10 28.53 -10.30
CA GLU A 81 22.55 28.75 -10.29
C GLU A 81 23.38 27.55 -10.77
N SER A 82 22.75 26.52 -11.35
CA SER A 82 23.41 25.34 -11.94
C SER A 82 23.14 25.17 -13.43
#